data_AF-A0A2V6SYE4-F1
#
_entry.id   AF-A0A2V6SYE4-F1
#
_cell.length_a   1.000
_cell.length_b   1.000
_cell.length_c   1.000
_cell.angle_alpha   90.00
_cell.angle_beta   90.00
_cell.angle_gamma   90.00
#
_symmetry.space_group_name_H-M   'P 1'
#
loop_
_entity.id
_entity.type
_entity.pdbx_description
1 polymer ?
#
loop_
_entity_poly.entity_id
_entity_poly.type
_entity_poly.pdbx_seq_one_letter_code
_entity_poly.pdbx_strand_id
1 'polypeptide(L)'
;MSDGPREFVIPAGHARLWLMRAGGRVTIVQTEGHQVGDLIAFTASDLTEFLSPSHTRRCLAAWRIGKGQSLFTNRRREIFDLVEDTVGSHDILAPACDPYRYRRDFGVEDHRSCRMN
;
A
#
# COMPACT_ATOMS: atom_id res chain seq x y z
N MET A 1 -8.26 9.80 -26.75
CA MET A 1 -9.02 9.24 -25.60
C MET A 1 -8.44 9.89 -24.36
N SER A 2 -9.27 10.52 -23.54
CA SER A 2 -8.86 11.45 -22.47
C SER A 2 -7.82 10.84 -21.51
N ASP A 3 -6.58 11.33 -21.56
CA ASP A 3 -5.46 10.89 -20.72
C ASP A 3 -5.24 11.92 -19.58
N GLY A 4 -6.34 12.29 -18.93
CA GLY A 4 -6.33 13.11 -17.72
C GLY A 4 -6.09 12.25 -16.47
N PRO A 5 -5.58 12.83 -15.37
CA PRO A 5 -5.45 12.13 -14.11
C PRO A 5 -6.82 11.56 -13.69
N ARG A 6 -6.85 10.27 -13.39
CA ARG A 6 -8.03 9.62 -12.81
C ARG A 6 -7.99 9.82 -11.30
N GLU A 7 -8.93 10.61 -10.80
CA GLU A 7 -9.11 10.82 -9.36
C GLU A 7 -10.29 9.99 -8.86
N PHE A 8 -10.12 9.35 -7.70
CA PHE A 8 -11.19 8.65 -7.01
C PHE A 8 -10.97 8.74 -5.50
N VAL A 9 -12.05 8.93 -4.76
CA VAL A 9 -12.08 8.83 -3.31
C VAL A 9 -12.38 7.37 -2.94
N ILE A 10 -11.54 6.77 -2.12
CA ILE A 10 -11.78 5.44 -1.55
C ILE A 10 -12.61 5.65 -0.26
N PRO A 11 -13.86 5.16 -0.18
CA PRO A 11 -14.66 5.31 1.03
C PRO A 11 -14.00 4.61 2.23
N ALA A 12 -14.22 5.13 3.44
CA ALA A 12 -13.72 4.52 4.66
C ALA A 12 -14.09 3.04 4.75
N GLY A 13 -13.14 2.18 5.13
CA GLY A 13 -13.33 0.74 5.23
C GLY A 13 -13.55 0.03 3.89
N HIS A 14 -13.05 0.58 2.78
CA HIS A 14 -13.11 -0.04 1.46
C HIS A 14 -11.74 0.00 0.76
N ALA A 15 -11.60 -0.81 -0.29
CA ALA A 15 -10.44 -0.77 -1.18
C ALA A 15 -10.86 -0.48 -2.62
N ARG A 16 -9.86 -0.08 -3.42
CA ARG A 16 -9.95 0.06 -4.86
C ARG A 16 -8.69 -0.52 -5.50
N LEU A 17 -8.89 -1.16 -6.64
CA LEU A 17 -7.83 -1.67 -7.49
C LEU A 17 -7.89 -0.95 -8.84
N TRP A 18 -6.74 -0.57 -9.37
CA TRP A 18 -6.61 -0.08 -10.73
C TRP A 18 -5.30 -0.57 -11.33
N LEU A 19 -5.23 -0.58 -12.66
CA LEU A 19 -4.01 -0.89 -13.38
C LEU A 19 -3.16 0.37 -13.52
N MET A 20 -1.88 0.28 -13.14
CA MET A 20 -0.89 1.32 -13.36
C MET A 20 0.12 0.87 -14.42
N ARG A 21 0.43 1.75 -15.38
CA ARG A 21 1.49 1.51 -16.35
C ARG A 21 2.84 1.89 -15.74
N ALA A 22 3.91 1.19 -16.14
CA ALA A 22 5.27 1.59 -15.80
C ALA A 22 5.53 3.04 -16.24
N GLY A 23 6.24 3.80 -15.40
CA GLY A 23 6.46 5.24 -15.57
C GLY A 23 5.27 6.14 -15.21
N GLY A 24 4.09 5.55 -14.93
CA GLY A 24 2.96 6.28 -14.38
C GLY A 24 3.22 6.74 -12.95
N ARG A 25 2.40 7.70 -12.49
CA ARG A 25 2.44 8.21 -11.12
C ARG A 25 1.09 8.03 -10.45
N VAL A 26 1.13 7.72 -9.16
CA VAL A 26 -0.03 7.76 -8.27
C VAL A 26 0.32 8.67 -7.10
N THR A 27 -0.63 9.52 -6.71
CA THR A 27 -0.58 10.29 -5.48
C THR A 27 -1.65 9.76 -4.54
N ILE A 28 -1.25 9.36 -3.33
CA ILE A 28 -2.18 8.99 -2.27
C ILE A 28 -2.34 10.21 -1.38
N VAL A 29 -3.56 10.73 -1.29
CA VAL A 29 -3.88 11.94 -0.52
C VAL A 29 -4.80 11.56 0.62
N GLN A 30 -4.44 11.97 1.83
CA GLN A 30 -5.36 11.96 2.97
C GLN A 30 -6.35 13.12 2.82
N THR A 31 -7.62 12.81 2.59
CA THR A 31 -8.66 13.82 2.37
C THR A 31 -9.16 14.44 3.67
N GLU A 32 -9.31 13.62 4.72
CA GLU A 32 -9.90 14.02 6.00
C GLU A 32 -9.21 13.28 7.17
N GLY A 33 -9.15 13.95 8.33
CA GLY A 33 -8.72 13.34 9.60
C GLY A 33 -7.27 12.84 9.59
N HIS A 34 -7.06 11.66 10.19
CA HIS A 34 -5.76 11.00 10.38
C HIS A 34 -5.81 9.55 9.89
N GLN A 35 -6.28 9.36 8.65
CA GLN A 35 -6.55 8.05 8.08
C GLN A 35 -5.26 7.36 7.61
N VAL A 36 -5.08 6.11 8.04
CA VAL A 36 -4.05 5.21 7.49
C VAL A 36 -4.60 4.42 6.30
N GLY A 37 -3.72 4.00 5.39
CA GLY A 37 -4.08 3.16 4.25
C GLY A 37 -3.08 2.03 4.05
N ASP A 38 -3.60 0.85 3.67
CA ASP A 38 -2.78 -0.29 3.29
C ASP A 38 -2.58 -0.29 1.78
N LEU A 39 -1.32 -0.32 1.34
CA LEU A 39 -0.97 -0.43 -0.08
C LEU A 39 -0.57 -1.87 -0.41
N ILE A 40 -1.29 -2.46 -1.37
CA ILE A 40 -0.96 -3.74 -1.97
C ILE A 40 -0.74 -3.54 -3.47
N ALA A 41 0.27 -4.18 -4.02
CA ALA A 41 0.53 -4.14 -5.46
C ALA A 41 1.11 -5.45 -5.97
N PHE A 42 0.80 -5.73 -7.23
CA PHE A 42 1.23 -6.90 -7.99
C PHE A 42 1.78 -6.44 -9.33
N THR A 43 2.67 -7.23 -9.94
CA THR A 43 3.01 -6.99 -11.34
C THR A 43 1.84 -7.44 -12.21
N ALA A 44 1.43 -6.59 -13.15
CA ALA A 44 0.22 -6.83 -13.94
C ALA A 44 0.31 -8.09 -14.83
N SER A 45 1.53 -8.52 -15.17
CA SER A 45 1.78 -9.72 -15.97
C SER A 45 1.89 -10.99 -15.12
N ASP A 46 2.10 -10.89 -13.81
CA ASP A 46 2.34 -12.03 -12.92
C ASP A 46 1.92 -11.70 -11.48
N LEU A 47 0.70 -12.08 -11.09
CA LEU A 47 0.19 -11.85 -9.73
C LEU A 47 0.93 -12.64 -8.64
N THR A 48 1.85 -13.54 -8.99
CA THR A 48 2.73 -14.20 -8.01
C THR A 48 3.92 -13.32 -7.63
N GLU A 49 4.14 -12.23 -8.37
CA GLU A 49 5.10 -11.20 -8.02
C GLU A 49 4.39 -9.95 -7.48
N PHE A 50 4.74 -9.58 -6.24
CA PHE A 50 4.03 -8.56 -5.49
C PHE A 50 4.97 -7.70 -4.65
N LEU A 51 4.53 -6.48 -4.35
CA LEU A 51 5.18 -5.58 -3.40
C LEU A 51 5.39 -6.30 -2.07
N SER A 52 6.64 -6.40 -1.63
CA SER A 52 7.00 -7.12 -0.43
C SER A 52 7.69 -6.22 0.60
N PRO A 53 7.00 -5.88 1.71
CA PRO A 53 7.58 -5.12 2.81
C PRO A 53 8.86 -5.75 3.38
N SER A 54 8.92 -7.07 3.53
CA SER A 54 10.09 -7.78 4.08
C SER A 54 11.31 -7.70 3.16
N HIS A 55 11.12 -7.85 1.84
CA HIS A 55 12.20 -7.70 0.88
C HIS A 55 12.65 -6.25 0.77
N THR A 56 11.70 -5.30 0.77
CA THR A 56 11.98 -3.86 0.81
C THR A 56 12.88 -3.50 1.98
N ARG A 57 12.51 -3.90 3.21
CA ARG A 57 13.35 -3.70 4.40
C ARG A 57 14.76 -4.24 4.23
N ARG A 58 14.88 -5.45 3.68
CA ARG A 58 16.19 -6.10 3.51
C ARG A 58 17.05 -5.42 2.45
N CYS A 59 16.45 -4.95 1.36
CA CYS A 59 17.15 -4.24 0.28
C CYS A 59 17.60 -2.85 0.73
N LEU A 60 16.75 -2.12 1.46
CA LEU A 60 17.07 -0.78 1.96
C LEU A 60 17.94 -0.78 3.23
N ALA A 61 18.08 -1.94 3.90
CA ALA A 61 18.61 -2.04 5.26
C ALA A 61 17.94 -1.05 6.23
N ALA A 62 16.63 -0.84 6.05
CA ALA A 62 15.84 0.14 6.78
C ALA A 62 14.51 -0.49 7.25
N TRP A 63 13.94 0.10 8.29
CA TRP A 63 12.67 -0.30 8.89
C TRP A 63 11.53 0.69 8.60
N ARG A 64 11.87 1.86 8.05
CA ARG A 64 10.96 2.89 7.57
C ARG A 64 11.32 3.25 6.13
N ILE A 65 10.32 3.71 5.39
CA ILE A 65 10.47 4.22 4.02
C ILE A 65 10.16 5.71 3.99
N GLY A 66 10.70 6.41 2.99
CA GLY A 66 10.40 7.80 2.70
C GLY A 66 10.89 8.21 1.31
N LYS A 67 10.84 9.52 1.05
CA LYS A 67 11.25 10.10 -0.24
C LYS A 67 12.65 9.64 -0.68
N GLY A 68 12.78 9.31 -1.96
CA GLY A 68 14.02 8.92 -2.61
C GLY A 68 14.34 7.42 -2.52
N GLN A 69 13.47 6.62 -1.89
CA GLN A 69 13.66 5.18 -1.76
C GLN A 69 12.72 4.40 -2.69
N SER A 70 13.21 3.26 -3.17
CA SER A 70 12.42 2.32 -3.95
C SER A 70 11.81 1.24 -3.06
N LEU A 71 10.62 0.78 -3.45
CA LEU A 71 9.97 -0.40 -2.89
C LEU A 71 10.23 -1.60 -3.79
N PHE A 72 10.27 -2.78 -3.18
CA PHE A 72 10.73 -4.00 -3.85
C PHE A 72 9.67 -5.10 -3.83
N THR A 73 9.66 -5.89 -4.90
CA THR A 73 8.85 -7.11 -4.97
C THR A 73 9.43 -8.24 -4.13
N ASN A 74 8.67 -9.32 -3.97
CA ASN A 74 9.16 -10.61 -3.47
C ASN A 74 10.30 -11.22 -4.30
N ARG A 75 10.59 -10.71 -5.50
CA ARG A 75 11.76 -11.10 -6.33
C ARG A 75 12.90 -10.08 -6.29
N ARG A 76 12.85 -9.11 -5.36
CA ARG A 76 13.85 -8.04 -5.18
C ARG A 76 14.01 -7.11 -6.39
N ARG A 77 12.98 -7.02 -7.24
CA ARG A 77 12.91 -6.02 -8.31
C ARG A 77 12.19 -4.78 -7.79
N GLU A 78 12.60 -3.61 -8.25
CA GLU A 78 11.90 -2.36 -7.94
C GLU A 78 10.49 -2.39 -8.54
N ILE A 79 9.50 -1.92 -7.78
CA ILE A 79 8.10 -1.82 -8.24
C ILE A 79 7.57 -0.39 -8.15
N PHE A 80 8.02 0.40 -7.18
CA PHE A 80 7.67 1.81 -7.01
C PHE A 80 8.86 2.60 -6.50
N ASP A 81 8.91 3.88 -6.86
CA ASP A 81 9.79 4.87 -6.26
C ASP A 81 8.96 5.88 -5.46
N LEU A 82 9.35 6.16 -4.22
CA LEU A 82 8.77 7.22 -3.41
C LEU A 82 9.37 8.55 -3.84
N VAL A 83 8.74 9.21 -4.81
CA VAL A 83 9.26 10.48 -5.38
C VAL A 83 8.92 11.71 -4.53
N GLU A 84 7.86 11.64 -3.73
CA GLU A 84 7.40 12.70 -2.83
C GLU A 84 6.77 12.08 -1.57
N ASP A 85 7.00 12.72 -0.42
CA ASP A 85 6.48 12.29 0.87
C ASP A 85 6.31 13.51 1.78
N THR A 86 5.05 13.84 2.08
CA THR A 86 4.68 14.94 2.99
C THR A 86 4.27 14.43 4.38
N VAL A 87 4.13 13.11 4.56
CA VAL A 87 3.73 12.47 5.82
C VAL A 87 4.96 12.13 6.66
N GLY A 88 6.03 11.67 6.01
CA GLY A 88 7.32 11.38 6.65
C GLY A 88 7.34 10.17 7.58
N SER A 89 6.24 9.41 7.67
CA SER A 89 6.13 8.24 8.53
C SER A 89 5.25 7.17 7.91
N HIS A 90 5.90 6.09 7.45
CA HIS A 90 5.26 4.94 6.81
C HIS A 90 5.73 3.65 7.48
N ASP A 91 4.78 2.79 7.83
CA ASP A 91 5.07 1.48 8.42
C ASP A 91 5.16 0.39 7.36
N ILE A 92 6.13 -0.51 7.53
CA ILE A 92 6.33 -1.70 6.69
C ILE A 92 6.61 -2.94 7.56
N LEU A 93 6.09 -2.94 8.79
CA LEU A 93 6.32 -3.99 9.79
C LEU A 93 5.02 -4.70 10.18
N ALA A 94 3.94 -3.94 10.35
CA ALA A 94 2.64 -4.46 10.71
C ALA A 94 1.98 -5.14 9.51
N PRO A 95 1.36 -6.31 9.70
CA PRO A 95 0.47 -6.86 8.70
C PRO A 95 -0.81 -6.03 8.61
N ALA A 96 -1.49 -6.14 7.46
CA ALA A 96 -2.85 -5.64 7.30
C ALA A 96 -3.77 -6.16 8.42
N CYS A 97 -4.70 -5.33 8.91
CA CYS A 97 -5.67 -5.81 9.88
C CYS A 97 -6.58 -6.89 9.27
N ASP A 98 -7.01 -7.82 10.11
CA ASP A 98 -7.79 -8.98 9.71
C ASP A 98 -8.86 -9.32 10.76
N PRO A 99 -9.85 -10.18 10.43
CA PRO A 99 -10.90 -10.55 11.38
C PRO A 99 -10.36 -11.23 12.65
N TYR A 100 -9.20 -11.91 12.58
CA TYR A 100 -8.61 -12.57 13.74
C TYR A 100 -8.05 -11.55 14.74
N ARG A 101 -7.42 -10.46 14.27
CA ARG A 101 -7.03 -9.32 15.13
C ARG A 101 -8.27 -8.73 15.82
N TYR A 102 -9.35 -8.48 15.07
CA TYR A 102 -10.55 -7.87 15.64
C TYR A 102 -11.20 -8.76 16.71
N ARG A 103 -11.35 -10.05 16.44
CA ARG A 103 -11.86 -11.02 17.40
C ARG A 103 -10.96 -11.11 18.64
N ARG A 104 -9.66 -11.33 18.44
CA ARG A 104 -8.72 -11.59 19.55
C ARG A 104 -8.56 -10.39 20.46
N ASP A 105 -8.39 -9.20 19.89
CA ASP A 105 -7.95 -8.03 20.64
C ASP A 105 -9.09 -7.11 21.08
N PHE A 106 -10.25 -7.20 20.42
CA PHE A 106 -11.39 -6.33 20.68
C PHE A 106 -12.70 -7.10 20.94
N GLY A 107 -12.74 -8.42 20.75
CA GLY A 107 -13.95 -9.22 20.93
C GLY A 107 -15.05 -8.92 19.89
N VAL A 108 -14.68 -8.35 18.75
CA VAL A 108 -15.62 -7.93 17.69
C VAL A 108 -15.59 -8.93 16.54
N GLU A 109 -16.75 -9.44 16.16
CA GLU A 109 -16.98 -10.22 14.95
C GLU A 109 -17.48 -9.32 13.80
N ASP A 110 -17.37 -9.79 12.56
CA ASP A 110 -17.90 -9.13 11.35
C ASP A 110 -17.45 -7.67 11.14
N HIS A 111 -16.27 -7.32 11.65
CA HIS A 111 -15.65 -6.03 11.43
C HIS A 111 -14.91 -5.98 10.09
N ARG A 112 -15.08 -4.89 9.32
CA ARG A 112 -14.32 -4.66 8.08
C ARG A 112 -12.83 -4.57 8.37
N SER A 113 -12.01 -5.15 7.52
CA SER A 113 -10.57 -5.17 7.72
C SER A 113 -9.84 -5.01 6.40
N CYS A 114 -8.66 -4.42 6.40
CA CYS A 114 -7.86 -4.21 5.19
C CYS A 114 -7.65 -5.52 4.41
N ARG A 115 -7.46 -6.65 5.11
CA ARG A 115 -7.35 -7.96 4.47
C ARG A 115 -8.60 -8.42 3.70
N MET A 116 -9.79 -7.97 4.13
CA MET A 116 -11.07 -8.40 3.56
C MET A 116 -11.65 -7.37 2.57
N ASN A 117 -11.09 -6.17 2.51
CA ASN A 117 -11.50 -5.10 1.60
C ASN A 117 -10.96 -5.34 0.19
#